data_AF-A0AB34JD40-F1
#
_entry.id   AF-A0AB34JD40-F1
#
_cell.length_a   1.000
_cell.length_b   1.000
_cell.length_c   1.000
_cell.angle_alpha   90.00
_cell.angle_beta   90.00
_cell.angle_gamma   90.00
#
_symmetry.space_group_name_H-M   'P 1'
#
loop_
_entity.id
_entity.type
_entity.pdbx_description
1 polymer ?
#
loop_
_entity_poly.entity_id
_entity_poly.type
_entity_poly.pdbx_seq_one_letter_code
_entity_poly.pdbx_strand_id
1 'polypeptide(L)'
;MLLLLTAGGLVEALPQGSQSCSSPLAGDTTYTLCGAFCKAEKASALCGYCKCKRCTFCGGTLTPPAEPRQPSPKAAAAPAATAVSVAPSLKKKKSSAAPTPAPAPAPSPQLAPSPSKKKKFHFAVASSPPPPPPPPLAGVKCSSKQFGDTSFESCAPFCKKEKSASHCKFCKCKQCDYCKHVEL
;
A
#
# COMPACT_ATOMS: atom_id res chain seq x y z
N MET A 1 -6.32 -0.53 52.83
CA MET A 1 -6.75 -0.51 51.42
C MET A 1 -5.52 -0.46 50.54
N LEU A 2 -5.12 -1.60 50.00
CA LEU A 2 -3.94 -1.75 49.13
C LEU A 2 -4.46 -2.08 47.73
N LEU A 3 -4.40 -1.11 46.82
CA LEU A 3 -4.81 -1.25 45.42
C LEU A 3 -3.66 -1.89 44.63
N LEU A 4 -3.79 -3.18 44.34
CA LEU A 4 -2.92 -3.92 43.41
C LEU A 4 -3.22 -3.48 41.97
N LEU A 5 -2.35 -2.66 41.39
CA LEU A 5 -2.33 -2.42 39.94
C LEU A 5 -1.79 -3.66 39.24
N THR A 6 -2.67 -4.39 38.56
CA THR A 6 -2.31 -5.46 37.63
C THR A 6 -1.77 -4.85 36.33
N ALA A 7 -0.49 -5.12 36.06
CA ALA A 7 0.14 -4.84 34.78
C ALA A 7 -0.49 -5.74 33.70
N GLY A 8 -1.49 -5.22 32.99
CA GLY A 8 -2.04 -5.83 31.79
C GLY A 8 -1.05 -5.73 30.64
N GLY A 9 -0.30 -6.80 30.40
CA GLY A 9 0.53 -6.95 29.20
C GLY A 9 -0.34 -6.94 27.95
N LEU A 10 -0.09 -5.99 27.05
CA LEU A 10 -0.67 -5.96 25.71
C LEU A 10 -0.13 -7.17 24.94
N VAL A 11 -0.86 -8.28 24.95
CA VAL A 11 -0.62 -9.38 24.00
C VAL A 11 -1.03 -8.89 22.62
N GLU A 12 -0.04 -8.46 21.84
CA GLU A 12 -0.22 -8.09 20.44
C GLU A 12 -0.82 -9.32 19.72
N ALA A 13 -2.09 -9.20 19.33
CA ALA A 13 -2.86 -10.28 18.76
C ALA A 13 -2.22 -10.70 17.43
N LEU A 14 -1.48 -11.81 17.45
CA LEU A 14 -0.95 -12.44 16.24
C LEU A 14 -2.11 -12.68 15.26
N PRO A 15 -1.95 -12.31 13.98
CA PRO A 15 -3.02 -12.43 12.99
C PRO A 15 -3.47 -13.89 12.90
N GLN A 16 -4.72 -14.13 13.29
CA GLN A 16 -5.33 -15.46 13.25
C GLN A 16 -5.29 -15.99 11.81
N GLY A 17 -4.61 -17.11 11.59
CA GLY A 17 -4.53 -17.78 10.29
C GLY A 17 -3.16 -17.80 9.62
N SER A 18 -2.07 -17.45 10.30
CA SER A 18 -0.72 -17.68 9.77
C SER A 18 -0.37 -19.17 9.78
N GLN A 19 -0.19 -19.77 8.60
CA GLN A 19 0.39 -21.12 8.52
C GLN A 19 1.89 -21.05 8.80
N SER A 20 2.41 -22.03 9.52
CA SER A 20 3.85 -22.17 9.74
C SER A 20 4.52 -22.50 8.41
N CYS A 21 5.68 -21.90 8.18
CA CYS A 21 6.49 -22.16 7.00
C CYS A 21 7.97 -22.10 7.39
N SER A 22 8.73 -23.09 6.93
CA SER A 22 10.19 -23.12 7.08
C SER A 22 10.82 -22.95 5.70
N SER A 23 11.65 -21.92 5.59
CA SER A 23 12.40 -21.58 4.38
C SER A 23 13.87 -21.41 4.77
N PRO A 24 14.82 -21.93 3.97
CA PRO A 24 16.25 -21.80 4.24
C PRO A 24 16.80 -20.41 3.86
N LEU A 25 15.95 -19.49 3.37
CA LEU A 25 16.36 -18.16 2.96
C LEU A 25 16.61 -17.25 4.18
N ALA A 26 17.77 -16.59 4.20
CA ALA A 26 18.10 -15.65 5.26
C ALA A 26 17.08 -14.49 5.33
N GLY A 27 16.57 -14.19 6.52
CA GLY A 27 15.59 -13.13 6.77
C GLY A 27 14.14 -13.49 6.45
N ASP A 28 13.84 -14.77 6.16
CA ASP A 28 12.47 -15.26 6.06
C ASP A 28 11.78 -15.34 7.43
N THR A 29 10.45 -15.31 7.44
CA THR A 29 9.68 -15.55 8.66
C THR A 29 9.23 -16.98 8.76
N THR A 30 8.98 -17.44 9.99
CA THR A 30 8.38 -18.75 10.29
C THR A 30 6.89 -18.85 9.92
N TYR A 31 6.31 -17.77 9.39
CA TYR A 31 4.87 -17.65 9.12
C TYR A 31 4.63 -17.17 7.69
N THR A 32 3.57 -17.70 7.07
CA THR A 32 3.11 -17.23 5.76
C THR A 32 2.15 -16.06 5.90
N LEU A 33 2.60 -14.87 5.52
CA LEU A 33 1.74 -13.71 5.29
C LEU A 33 1.87 -13.26 3.82
N CYS A 34 1.07 -12.29 3.40
CA CYS A 34 1.33 -11.55 2.17
C CYS A 34 1.67 -10.10 2.57
N GLY A 35 2.96 -9.77 2.60
CA GLY A 35 3.42 -8.43 2.96
C GLY A 35 3.43 -7.46 1.79
N ALA A 36 3.48 -6.15 2.07
CA ALA A 36 3.53 -5.10 1.05
C ALA A 36 4.77 -5.14 0.12
N PHE A 37 5.83 -5.85 0.55
CA PHE A 37 7.04 -6.07 -0.25
C PHE A 37 6.88 -7.18 -1.29
N CYS A 38 5.81 -7.98 -1.19
CA CYS A 38 5.51 -9.04 -2.13
C CYS A 38 4.87 -8.42 -3.38
N LYS A 39 5.66 -8.24 -4.45
CA LYS A 39 5.21 -7.70 -5.74
C LYS A 39 5.00 -8.81 -6.76
N ALA A 40 3.88 -8.74 -7.50
CA ALA A 40 3.57 -9.68 -8.57
C ALA A 40 4.64 -9.70 -9.67
N GLU A 41 5.26 -8.56 -9.96
CA GLU A 41 6.33 -8.41 -10.98
C GLU A 41 7.56 -9.28 -10.69
N LYS A 42 7.79 -9.64 -9.42
CA LYS A 42 8.91 -10.48 -8.99
C LYS A 42 8.44 -11.78 -8.34
N ALA A 43 7.23 -12.25 -8.68
CA ALA A 43 6.63 -13.45 -8.09
C ALA A 43 7.60 -14.64 -8.12
N SER A 44 8.25 -14.92 -9.25
CA SER A 44 9.16 -16.07 -9.40
C SER A 44 10.32 -16.08 -8.38
N ALA A 45 10.82 -14.91 -7.97
CA ALA A 45 11.86 -14.80 -6.94
C ALA A 45 11.28 -14.71 -5.52
N LEU A 46 10.11 -14.09 -5.37
CA LEU A 46 9.51 -13.81 -4.06
C LEU A 46 8.67 -14.96 -3.51
N CYS A 47 8.10 -15.83 -4.35
CA CYS A 47 7.26 -16.95 -3.91
C CYS A 47 8.04 -18.03 -3.14
N GLY A 48 9.38 -18.01 -3.20
CA GLY A 48 10.22 -18.84 -2.34
C GLY A 48 10.18 -18.43 -0.87
N TYR A 49 9.87 -17.15 -0.60
CA TYR A 49 9.84 -16.62 0.76
C TYR A 49 8.50 -16.93 1.44
N CYS A 50 8.55 -17.42 2.68
CA CYS A 50 7.34 -17.69 3.48
C CYS A 50 6.45 -16.45 3.58
N LYS A 51 7.08 -15.29 3.72
CA LYS A 51 6.45 -13.96 3.73
C LYS A 51 5.61 -13.57 2.50
N CYS A 52 5.73 -14.29 1.39
CA CYS A 52 5.01 -14.01 0.15
C CYS A 52 4.26 -15.22 -0.41
N LYS A 53 4.49 -16.43 0.13
CA LYS A 53 3.81 -17.66 -0.31
C LYS A 53 2.29 -17.56 -0.28
N ARG A 54 1.74 -16.75 0.63
CA ARG A 54 0.29 -16.56 0.73
C ARG A 54 -0.30 -15.49 -0.20
N CYS A 55 0.53 -14.80 -0.96
CA CYS A 55 0.03 -13.85 -1.95
C CYS A 55 -0.66 -14.59 -3.11
N THR A 56 -1.71 -13.98 -3.66
CA THR A 56 -2.50 -14.55 -4.77
C THR A 56 -1.66 -14.87 -6.00
N PHE A 57 -0.65 -14.05 -6.30
CA PHE A 57 0.27 -14.30 -7.41
C PHE A 57 1.28 -15.44 -7.15
N CYS A 58 1.37 -15.97 -5.93
CA CYS A 58 2.17 -17.15 -5.57
C CYS A 58 1.33 -18.43 -5.45
N GLY A 59 0.05 -18.39 -5.86
CA GLY A 59 -0.89 -19.50 -5.67
C GLY A 59 -1.48 -19.56 -4.25
N GLY A 60 -1.23 -18.55 -3.42
CA GLY A 60 -1.90 -18.42 -2.13
C GLY A 60 -3.38 -18.13 -2.34
N THR A 61 -4.23 -19.06 -1.91
CA THR A 61 -5.65 -18.77 -1.73
C THR A 61 -5.78 -17.88 -0.51
N LEU A 62 -5.84 -16.56 -0.73
CA LEU A 62 -6.38 -15.66 0.27
C LEU A 62 -7.86 -16.01 0.38
N THR A 63 -8.21 -16.95 1.25
CA THR A 63 -9.56 -16.96 1.82
C THR A 63 -9.71 -15.57 2.41
N PRO A 64 -10.62 -14.73 1.89
CA PRO A 64 -10.78 -13.38 2.41
C PRO A 64 -10.93 -13.52 3.93
N PRO A 65 -10.16 -12.74 4.73
CA PRO A 65 -10.34 -12.76 6.16
C PRO A 65 -11.83 -12.57 6.37
N ALA A 66 -12.47 -13.51 7.07
CA ALA A 66 -13.90 -13.43 7.35
C ALA A 66 -14.10 -12.04 7.95
N GLU A 67 -14.66 -11.15 7.13
CA GLU A 67 -14.75 -9.74 7.45
C GLU A 67 -15.43 -9.70 8.81
N PRO A 68 -14.81 -9.14 9.86
CA PRO A 68 -15.44 -9.06 11.16
C PRO A 68 -16.75 -8.35 10.90
N ARG A 69 -17.86 -9.10 10.97
CA ARG A 69 -19.20 -8.65 10.61
C ARG A 69 -19.40 -7.31 11.29
N GLN A 70 -19.23 -6.24 10.54
CA GLN A 70 -19.59 -4.92 10.99
C GLN A 70 -21.08 -5.06 11.29
N PRO A 71 -21.54 -4.82 12.53
CA PRO A 71 -22.95 -4.96 12.85
C PRO A 71 -23.70 -4.09 11.87
N SER A 72 -24.45 -4.73 10.97
CA SER A 72 -25.25 -4.03 9.98
C SER A 72 -26.09 -2.99 10.74
N PRO A 73 -26.10 -1.72 10.32
CA PRO A 73 -27.06 -0.78 10.88
C PRO A 73 -28.44 -1.39 10.63
N LYS A 74 -29.07 -1.77 11.75
CA LYS A 74 -30.41 -2.32 11.81
C LYS A 74 -31.31 -1.37 11.03
N ALA A 75 -31.89 -1.86 9.94
CA ALA A 75 -32.83 -1.13 9.12
C ALA A 75 -33.92 -0.54 10.03
N ALA A 76 -33.83 0.77 10.28
CA ALA A 76 -34.93 1.54 10.81
C ALA A 76 -35.94 1.69 9.67
N ALA A 77 -37.14 1.22 9.93
CA ALA A 77 -38.28 1.26 9.04
C ALA A 77 -38.50 2.67 8.48
N ALA A 78 -38.61 2.75 7.15
CA ALA A 78 -39.28 3.86 6.49
C ALA A 78 -40.80 3.63 6.54
N PRO A 79 -41.62 4.65 6.81
CA PRO A 79 -43.00 4.69 6.36
C PRO A 79 -43.15 5.37 5.00
N ALA A 80 -44.30 5.08 4.39
CA ALA A 80 -44.63 5.15 2.97
C ALA A 80 -44.81 6.56 2.36
N ALA A 81 -44.44 6.62 1.08
CA ALA A 81 -45.15 7.19 -0.08
C ALA A 81 -45.84 8.57 -0.01
N THR A 82 -45.50 9.44 -0.96
CA THR A 82 -46.48 9.90 -1.95
C THR A 82 -45.80 10.30 -3.26
N ALA A 83 -46.40 9.83 -4.35
CA ALA A 83 -45.97 10.01 -5.74
C ALA A 83 -46.51 11.31 -6.35
N VAL A 84 -45.76 11.94 -7.26
CA VAL A 84 -46.35 12.63 -8.42
C VAL A 84 -45.43 12.45 -9.63
N SER A 85 -46.00 11.83 -10.67
CA SER A 85 -45.48 11.67 -12.02
C SER A 85 -45.40 12.99 -12.78
N VAL A 86 -44.32 13.24 -13.53
CA VAL A 86 -44.38 13.80 -14.90
C VAL A 86 -43.17 13.32 -15.72
N ALA A 87 -43.42 12.44 -16.69
CA ALA A 87 -42.65 12.32 -17.95
C ALA A 87 -43.45 13.10 -19.04
N PRO A 88 -43.01 13.33 -20.31
CA PRO A 88 -41.91 12.66 -21.05
C PRO A 88 -41.09 13.53 -22.04
N SER A 89 -39.97 13.00 -22.56
CA SER A 89 -39.52 13.07 -23.98
C SER A 89 -38.01 12.84 -24.08
N LEU A 90 -37.57 11.67 -24.58
CA LEU A 90 -37.30 11.43 -26.01
C LEU A 90 -36.42 12.52 -26.66
N LYS A 91 -35.10 12.29 -26.67
CA LYS A 91 -34.29 12.59 -27.85
C LYS A 91 -33.23 11.53 -28.09
N LYS A 92 -33.36 11.00 -29.30
CA LYS A 92 -32.74 9.85 -29.94
C LYS A 92 -31.55 10.36 -30.77
N LYS A 93 -30.33 9.88 -30.48
CA LYS A 93 -29.16 9.84 -31.37
C LYS A 93 -28.36 8.64 -30.87
N LYS A 94 -28.41 7.41 -31.41
CA LYS A 94 -28.18 6.87 -32.76
C LYS A 94 -26.89 7.33 -33.44
N SER A 95 -26.07 6.30 -33.71
CA SER A 95 -24.84 6.24 -34.51
C SER A 95 -23.59 6.78 -33.84
N SER A 96 -22.41 6.19 -34.00
CA SER A 96 -21.93 4.89 -34.48
C SER A 96 -20.41 5.06 -34.44
N ALA A 97 -19.68 4.23 -33.70
CA ALA A 97 -18.27 3.91 -33.97
C ALA A 97 -17.81 2.95 -32.89
N ALA A 98 -17.88 1.66 -33.19
CA ALA A 98 -17.02 0.69 -32.53
C ALA A 98 -15.58 1.08 -32.86
N PRO A 99 -14.66 1.20 -31.89
CA PRO A 99 -13.25 1.16 -32.21
C PRO A 99 -12.92 -0.25 -32.71
N THR A 100 -12.52 -0.32 -33.97
CA THR A 100 -11.84 -1.46 -34.56
C THR A 100 -10.69 -1.91 -33.64
N PRO A 101 -10.53 -3.22 -33.37
CA PRO A 101 -9.34 -3.71 -32.70
C PRO A 101 -8.13 -3.42 -33.59
N ALA A 102 -7.17 -2.68 -33.04
CA ALA A 102 -5.89 -2.47 -33.69
C ALA A 102 -5.22 -3.84 -33.99
N PRO A 103 -4.61 -4.01 -35.17
CA PRO A 103 -3.90 -5.23 -35.50
C PRO A 103 -2.75 -5.44 -34.51
N ALA A 104 -2.63 -6.68 -34.03
CA ALA A 104 -1.53 -7.13 -33.20
C ALA A 104 -0.19 -6.77 -33.88
N PRO A 105 0.78 -6.19 -33.16
CA PRO A 105 2.10 -5.98 -33.71
C PRO A 105 2.73 -7.35 -34.03
N ALA A 106 3.23 -7.48 -35.26
CA ALA A 106 3.96 -8.63 -35.73
C ALA A 106 5.10 -9.01 -34.74
N PRO A 107 5.36 -10.31 -34.50
CA PRO A 107 6.49 -10.72 -33.69
C PRO A 107 7.78 -10.29 -34.39
N SER A 108 8.53 -9.42 -33.73
CA SER A 108 9.89 -9.10 -34.14
C SER A 108 10.74 -10.38 -34.12
N PRO A 109 11.64 -10.59 -35.09
CA PRO A 109 12.57 -11.72 -35.07
C PRO A 109 13.40 -11.66 -33.79
N GLN A 110 13.28 -12.71 -32.97
CA GLN A 110 14.13 -12.93 -31.82
C GLN A 110 15.58 -13.08 -32.31
N LEU A 111 16.39 -12.03 -32.14
CA LEU A 111 17.84 -12.20 -32.13
C LEU A 111 18.18 -13.11 -30.95
N ALA A 112 18.67 -14.30 -31.26
CA ALA A 112 19.21 -15.25 -30.32
C ALA A 112 20.23 -14.57 -29.39
N PRO A 113 20.08 -14.67 -28.05
CA PRO A 113 21.14 -14.26 -27.15
C PRO A 113 22.31 -15.25 -27.27
N SER A 114 23.46 -14.73 -27.70
CA SER A 114 24.74 -15.44 -27.71
C SER A 114 25.09 -15.99 -26.31
N PRO A 115 25.69 -17.18 -26.20
CA PRO A 115 26.12 -17.75 -24.93
C PRO A 115 27.39 -17.05 -24.42
N SER A 116 27.24 -15.85 -23.85
CA SER A 116 28.31 -15.18 -23.10
C SER A 116 28.50 -15.92 -21.77
N LYS A 117 29.56 -16.72 -21.73
CA LYS A 117 30.13 -17.39 -20.56
C LYS A 117 30.12 -16.46 -19.35
N LYS A 118 29.14 -16.64 -18.45
CA LYS A 118 29.07 -15.95 -17.15
C LYS A 118 30.23 -16.44 -16.29
N LYS A 119 31.31 -15.66 -16.26
CA LYS A 119 32.37 -15.78 -15.26
C LYS A 119 31.76 -15.38 -13.92
N LYS A 120 31.56 -16.39 -13.07
CA LYS A 120 30.91 -16.30 -11.76
C LYS A 120 31.84 -15.57 -10.80
N PHE A 121 31.82 -14.24 -10.81
CA PHE A 121 32.43 -13.46 -9.73
C PHE A 121 31.44 -13.43 -8.57
N HIS A 122 31.66 -14.34 -7.62
CA HIS A 122 31.07 -14.26 -6.30
C HIS A 122 31.72 -13.09 -5.56
N PHE A 123 31.23 -11.87 -5.78
CA PHE A 123 31.44 -10.79 -4.82
C PHE A 123 30.56 -11.12 -3.61
N ALA A 124 31.17 -11.71 -2.59
CA ALA A 124 30.64 -11.71 -1.24
C ALA A 124 30.59 -10.25 -0.77
N VAL A 125 29.50 -9.57 -1.10
CA VAL A 125 29.18 -8.29 -0.48
C VAL A 125 28.81 -8.64 0.95
N ALA A 126 29.79 -8.50 1.86
CA ALA A 126 29.54 -8.54 3.28
C ALA A 126 28.42 -7.53 3.57
N SER A 127 27.23 -8.02 3.87
CA SER A 127 26.07 -7.23 4.24
C SER A 127 26.36 -6.52 5.55
N SER A 128 27.07 -5.39 5.50
CA SER A 128 27.13 -4.46 6.61
C SER A 128 25.69 -4.10 7.00
N PRO A 129 25.34 -4.12 8.29
CA PRO A 129 24.01 -3.72 8.73
C PRO A 129 23.70 -2.30 8.20
N PRO A 130 22.45 -2.02 7.80
CA PRO A 130 22.08 -0.68 7.34
C PRO A 130 22.46 0.34 8.43
N PRO A 131 23.04 1.49 8.06
CA PRO A 131 23.40 2.50 9.04
C PRO A 131 22.17 2.88 9.88
N PRO A 132 22.33 3.13 11.19
CA PRO A 132 21.22 3.55 12.03
C PRO A 132 20.58 4.81 11.43
N PRO A 133 19.23 4.94 11.49
CA PRO A 133 18.56 6.12 10.98
C PRO A 133 19.14 7.37 11.67
N PRO A 134 19.38 8.47 10.93
CA PRO A 134 19.89 9.69 11.53
C PRO A 134 18.96 10.12 12.67
N PRO A 135 19.51 10.63 13.79
CA PRO A 135 18.68 11.14 14.88
C PRO A 135 17.70 12.19 14.32
N PRO A 136 16.43 12.20 14.78
CA PRO A 136 15.46 13.17 14.31
C PRO A 136 16.01 14.56 14.56
N LEU A 137 16.34 15.27 13.48
CA LEU A 137 16.76 16.66 13.52
C LEU A 137 15.72 17.42 14.34
N ALA A 138 16.17 18.15 15.36
CA ALA A 138 15.29 18.88 16.27
C ALA A 138 14.42 19.86 15.45
N GLY A 139 13.23 19.40 15.08
CA GLY A 139 12.37 20.08 14.14
C GLY A 139 11.76 21.32 14.78
N VAL A 140 11.51 22.33 13.94
CA VAL A 140 10.73 23.49 14.34
C VAL A 140 9.35 23.01 14.80
N LYS A 141 8.93 23.46 15.99
CA LYS A 141 7.60 23.13 16.51
C LYS A 141 6.55 23.74 15.61
N CYS A 142 5.60 22.90 15.22
CA CYS A 142 4.46 23.33 14.46
C CYS A 142 3.39 23.97 15.36
N SER A 143 2.82 25.10 14.95
CA SER A 143 1.68 25.76 15.64
C SER A 143 0.31 25.51 15.01
N SER A 144 0.23 24.75 13.91
CA SER A 144 -1.04 24.40 13.23
C SER A 144 -1.89 23.47 14.11
N LYS A 145 -3.17 23.79 14.26
CA LYS A 145 -4.18 22.93 14.91
C LYS A 145 -5.02 22.15 13.89
N GLN A 146 -4.58 22.04 12.63
CA GLN A 146 -5.32 21.26 11.64
C GLN A 146 -5.29 19.76 11.95
N PHE A 147 -6.41 19.09 11.69
CA PHE A 147 -6.53 17.66 11.91
C PHE A 147 -5.54 16.90 11.01
N GLY A 148 -4.67 16.11 11.64
CA GLY A 148 -3.64 15.34 10.94
C GLY A 148 -2.32 16.08 10.71
N ASP A 149 -2.11 17.27 11.27
CA ASP A 149 -0.78 17.89 11.36
C ASP A 149 0.08 17.23 12.44
N THR A 150 1.40 17.27 12.27
CA THR A 150 2.36 16.78 13.27
C THR A 150 2.86 17.91 14.14
N SER A 151 3.28 17.61 15.38
CA SER A 151 3.81 18.62 16.31
C SER A 151 5.13 19.27 15.84
N PHE A 152 5.77 18.68 14.84
CA PHE A 152 7.04 19.14 14.27
C PHE A 152 6.92 19.21 12.76
N GLU A 153 7.53 20.23 12.18
CA GLU A 153 7.67 20.33 10.73
C GLU A 153 8.65 19.27 10.24
N SER A 154 8.21 18.46 9.29
CA SER A 154 9.06 17.46 8.62
C SER A 154 8.79 17.52 7.12
N CYS A 155 9.50 16.74 6.31
CA CYS A 155 9.15 16.56 4.91
C CYS A 155 8.78 15.09 4.68
N ALA A 156 7.48 14.84 4.60
CA ALA A 156 6.96 13.49 4.43
C ALA A 156 7.11 13.01 2.98
N PRO A 157 7.22 11.69 2.71
CA PRO A 157 7.42 11.14 1.37
C PRO A 157 6.25 11.38 0.40
N PHE A 158 5.07 11.77 0.91
CA PHE A 158 3.92 12.13 0.09
C PHE A 158 3.93 13.60 -0.34
N CYS A 159 4.74 14.46 0.29
CA CYS A 159 4.88 15.84 -0.11
C CYS A 159 5.61 15.80 -1.49
N LYS A 160 4.99 16.36 -2.53
CA LYS A 160 5.44 16.28 -3.93
C LYS A 160 5.23 17.62 -4.61
N LYS A 161 6.14 18.04 -5.49
CA LYS A 161 6.05 19.35 -6.15
C LYS A 161 4.72 19.55 -6.90
N GLU A 162 4.17 18.51 -7.54
CA GLU A 162 2.96 18.63 -8.35
C GLU A 162 1.67 18.93 -7.55
N LYS A 163 1.68 18.71 -6.23
CA LYS A 163 0.48 18.91 -5.38
C LYS A 163 0.71 19.91 -4.25
N SER A 164 1.74 20.74 -4.34
CA SER A 164 2.18 21.66 -3.27
C SER A 164 1.02 22.51 -2.72
N ALA A 165 0.15 23.03 -3.59
CA ALA A 165 -1.04 23.80 -3.20
C ALA A 165 -1.97 23.06 -2.21
N SER A 166 -2.06 21.73 -2.29
CA SER A 166 -2.95 20.94 -1.45
C SER A 166 -2.32 20.57 -0.10
N HIS A 167 -1.00 20.36 -0.04
CA HIS A 167 -0.34 19.87 1.18
C HIS A 167 0.61 20.84 1.87
N CYS A 168 1.08 21.91 1.22
CA CYS A 168 1.93 22.90 1.89
C CYS A 168 1.17 23.67 2.99
N LYS A 169 -0.16 23.67 2.95
CA LYS A 169 -1.01 24.16 4.05
C LYS A 169 -0.85 23.38 5.35
N PHE A 170 -0.40 22.12 5.27
CA PHE A 170 -0.08 21.33 6.45
C PHE A 170 1.35 21.63 6.88
N CYS A 171 1.48 21.89 8.16
CA CYS A 171 2.75 22.18 8.81
C CYS A 171 3.80 21.09 8.60
N LYS A 172 3.37 19.82 8.56
CA LYS A 172 4.21 18.65 8.25
C LYS A 172 4.80 18.60 6.83
N CYS A 173 4.54 19.60 5.98
CA CYS A 173 5.22 19.75 4.70
C CYS A 173 5.93 21.11 4.56
N LYS A 174 5.84 22.02 5.54
CA LYS A 174 6.41 23.38 5.41
C LYS A 174 7.93 23.41 5.25
N GLN A 175 8.63 22.43 5.84
CA GLN A 175 10.08 22.29 5.69
C GLN A 175 10.52 21.67 4.36
N CYS A 176 9.58 21.18 3.55
CA CYS A 176 9.91 20.69 2.21
C CYS A 176 10.37 21.84 1.31
N ASP A 177 11.42 21.60 0.52
CA ASP A 177 12.03 22.62 -0.32
C ASP A 177 11.04 23.31 -1.29
N TYR A 178 10.07 22.57 -1.82
CA TYR A 178 9.03 23.13 -2.69
C TYR A 178 7.88 23.83 -1.95
N CYS A 179 7.76 23.67 -0.62
CA CYS A 179 6.77 24.40 0.18
C CYS A 179 7.32 25.70 0.76
N LYS A 180 8.65 25.85 0.87
CA LYS A 180 9.30 27.09 1.32
C LYS A 180 8.99 28.30 0.42
N HIS A 181 8.67 28.05 -0.85
CA HIS A 181 8.38 29.08 -1.86
C HIS A 181 6.88 29.32 -2.07
N VAL A 182 6.01 28.58 -1.37
CA VAL A 182 4.57 28.81 -1.43
C VAL A 182 4.21 29.75 -0.29
N GLU A 183 4.14 31.04 -0.60
CA GLU A 183 3.57 32.03 0.30
C GLU A 183 2.08 31.69 0.48
N LEU A 184 1.72 31.24 1.68
CA LEU A 184 0.39 30.75 2.06
C LEU A 184 -0.45 31.83 2.73
#